data_AF-A0A842QQP6-F1
#
_entry.id   AF-A0A842QQP6-F1
#
_cell.length_a   1.000
_cell.length_b   1.000
_cell.length_c   1.000
_cell.angle_alpha   90.00
_cell.angle_beta   90.00
_cell.angle_gamma   90.00
#
_symmetry.space_group_name_H-M   'P 1'
#
loop_
_entity.id
_entity.type
_entity.pdbx_description
1 polymer ?
#
loop_
_entity_poly.entity_id
_entity_poly.type
_entity_poly.pdbx_seq_one_letter_code
_entity_poly.pdbx_strand_id
1 'polypeptide(L)'
;MKLVKYNEGRLGALLDDETVIDLNNACAARLAYEGESNPHLKAEAKVPSCLLSFIKEGDAGLEEAEKAVNYVKTGVTRGPRGEKLVYKFDEYTLRAPLPSKGNKIAMAGANFYDHSIDAYKMLR
;
A
#
# COMPACT_ATOMS: atom_id res chain seq x y z
N MET A 1 0.00 -4.60 -8.51
CA MET A 1 0.04 -4.51 -7.02
C MET A 1 -1.19 -3.76 -6.53
N LYS A 2 -1.94 -4.28 -5.55
CA LYS A 2 -3.07 -3.55 -4.94
C LYS A 2 -2.64 -3.00 -3.57
N LEU A 3 -2.67 -1.68 -3.40
CA LEU A 3 -2.33 -1.05 -2.12
C LEU A 3 -3.49 -1.20 -1.13
N VAL A 4 -3.16 -1.56 0.11
CA VAL A 4 -4.14 -1.76 1.19
C VAL A 4 -3.68 -1.10 2.48
N LYS A 5 -4.66 -0.77 3.35
CA LYS A 5 -4.39 -0.57 4.77
C LYS A 5 -4.80 -1.83 5.52
N TYR A 6 -3.94 -2.29 6.41
CA TYR A 6 -4.18 -3.52 7.16
C TYR A 6 -3.81 -3.36 8.64
N ASN A 7 -4.35 -4.23 9.50
CA ASN A 7 -4.13 -4.31 10.95
C ASN A 7 -4.23 -2.95 11.66
N GLU A 8 -3.14 -2.45 12.24
CA GLU A 8 -3.05 -1.15 12.95
C GLU A 8 -3.15 0.06 11.99
N GLY A 9 -3.46 -0.18 10.71
CA GLY A 9 -3.59 0.85 9.69
C GLY A 9 -2.31 1.11 8.92
N ARG A 10 -1.38 0.14 8.92
CA ARG A 10 -0.14 0.18 8.14
C ARG A 10 -0.44 -0.03 6.66
N LEU A 11 0.42 0.53 5.81
CA LEU A 11 0.40 0.35 4.37
C LEU A 11 0.96 -1.03 3.99
N GLY A 12 0.22 -1.76 3.16
CA GLY A 12 0.64 -3.02 2.59
C GLY A 12 0.28 -3.17 1.12
N ALA A 13 0.76 -4.26 0.52
CA ALA A 13 0.40 -4.69 -0.82
C ALA A 13 -0.31 -6.04 -0.76
N LEU A 14 -1.55 -6.09 -1.25
CA LEU A 14 -2.30 -7.32 -1.45
C LEU A 14 -1.89 -7.95 -2.78
N LEU A 15 -1.46 -9.21 -2.71
CA LEU A 15 -1.10 -10.04 -3.86
C LEU A 15 -2.28 -10.91 -4.31
N ASP A 16 -2.10 -11.56 -5.47
CA ASP A 16 -3.15 -12.40 -6.07
C ASP A 16 -3.41 -13.71 -5.27
N ASP A 17 -2.45 -14.14 -4.45
CA ASP A 17 -2.57 -15.28 -3.53
C ASP A 17 -3.19 -14.90 -2.16
N GLU A 18 -3.84 -13.73 -2.10
CA GLU A 18 -4.49 -13.17 -0.91
C GLU A 18 -3.53 -12.86 0.25
N THR A 19 -2.21 -12.89 0.03
CA THR A 19 -1.23 -12.45 1.03
C THR A 19 -1.05 -10.94 1.01
N VAL A 20 -0.76 -10.38 2.18
CA VAL A 20 -0.40 -8.97 2.35
C VAL A 20 1.07 -8.86 2.69
N ILE A 21 1.81 -8.05 1.92
CA ILE A 21 3.19 -7.66 2.23
C ILE A 21 3.19 -6.30 2.94
N ASP A 22 3.88 -6.20 4.08
CA ASP A 22 4.18 -4.90 4.71
C ASP A 22 5.22 -4.14 3.87
N LEU A 23 4.81 -3.06 3.21
CA LEU A 23 5.68 -2.37 2.25
C LEU A 23 6.86 -1.66 2.90
N ASN A 24 6.66 -1.08 4.08
CA ASN A 24 7.69 -0.33 4.79
C ASN A 24 8.76 -1.28 5.36
N ASN A 25 8.36 -2.36 6.02
CA ASN A 25 9.28 -3.36 6.55
C ASN A 25 9.98 -4.13 5.41
N ALA A 26 9.28 -4.40 4.30
CA ALA A 26 9.89 -5.02 3.11
C ALA A 26 10.96 -4.11 2.50
N CYS A 27 10.68 -2.80 2.42
CA CYS A 27 11.66 -1.81 1.96
C CYS A 27 12.88 -1.76 2.89
N ALA A 28 12.65 -1.75 4.21
CA ALA A 28 13.74 -1.80 5.20
C ALA A 28 14.58 -3.08 5.07
N ALA A 29 13.95 -4.24 4.84
CA ALA A 29 14.65 -5.51 4.61
C ALA A 29 15.55 -5.44 3.37
N ARG A 30 15.03 -4.92 2.25
CA ARG A 30 15.80 -4.74 1.01
C ARG A 30 16.98 -3.80 1.21
N LEU A 31 16.76 -2.65 1.85
CA LEU A 31 17.81 -1.66 2.11
C LEU A 31 18.90 -2.23 3.03
N ALA A 32 18.52 -3.01 4.04
CA ALA A 32 19.50 -3.68 4.91
C ALA A 32 20.35 -4.70 4.15
N TYR A 33 19.74 -5.46 3.24
CA TYR A 33 20.46 -6.38 2.36
C TYR A 33 21.41 -5.67 1.39
N GLU A 34 21.05 -4.47 0.95
CA GLU A 34 21.90 -3.59 0.12
C GLU A 34 23.04 -2.92 0.93
N GLY A 35 23.12 -3.15 2.25
CA GLY A 35 24.16 -2.59 3.12
C GLY A 35 23.92 -1.15 3.53
N GLU A 36 22.70 -0.63 3.33
CA GLU A 36 22.37 0.75 3.68
C GLU A 36 22.35 0.98 5.19
N SER A 37 22.98 2.06 5.64
CA SER A 37 22.88 2.49 7.04
C SER A 37 21.46 2.96 7.38
N ASN A 38 20.99 2.62 8.59
CA ASN A 38 19.67 3.00 9.11
C ASN A 38 18.49 2.62 8.17
N PRO A 39 18.33 1.34 7.81
CA PRO A 39 17.37 0.90 6.80
C PRO A 39 15.92 1.30 7.12
N HIS A 40 15.53 1.30 8.39
CA HIS A 40 14.18 1.70 8.81
C HIS A 40 13.89 3.19 8.58
N LEU A 41 14.86 4.07 8.87
CA LEU A 41 14.70 5.51 8.64
C LEU A 41 14.58 5.80 7.14
N LYS A 42 15.41 5.14 6.33
CA LYS A 42 15.36 5.26 4.86
C LYS A 42 14.07 4.67 4.28
N ALA A 43 13.61 3.54 4.81
CA ALA A 43 12.33 2.95 4.41
C ALA A 43 11.16 3.87 4.76
N GLU A 44 11.15 4.51 5.93
CA GLU A 44 10.10 5.47 6.29
C GLU A 44 10.11 6.71 5.39
N ALA A 45 11.27 7.13 4.88
CA ALA A 45 11.36 8.22 3.92
C ALA A 45 10.93 7.83 2.49
N LYS A 46 11.18 6.58 2.07
CA LYS A 46 10.91 6.11 0.69
C LYS A 46 9.52 5.48 0.52
N VAL A 47 9.13 4.67 1.51
CA VAL A 47 7.89 3.90 1.54
C VAL A 47 7.28 4.01 2.94
N PRO A 48 6.74 5.19 3.31
CA PRO A 48 6.16 5.40 4.63
C PRO A 48 5.08 4.35 4.96
N SER A 49 5.04 3.90 6.21
CA SER A 49 3.99 2.96 6.65
C SER A 49 2.60 3.60 6.72
N CYS A 50 2.52 4.93 6.72
CA CYS A 50 1.27 5.70 6.67
C CYS A 50 0.83 5.95 5.23
N LEU A 51 -0.41 5.56 4.88
CA LEU A 51 -0.97 5.75 3.53
C LEU A 51 -0.92 7.21 3.04
N LEU A 52 -1.26 8.19 3.89
CA LEU A 52 -1.26 9.61 3.48
C LEU A 52 0.15 10.10 3.19
N SER A 53 1.13 9.70 4.00
CA SER A 53 2.53 10.04 3.75
C SER A 53 3.01 9.38 2.46
N PHE A 54 2.68 8.11 2.24
CA PHE A 54 3.03 7.39 1.02
C PHE A 54 2.45 8.02 -0.26
N ILE A 55 1.19 8.49 -0.24
CA ILE A 55 0.58 9.17 -1.39
C ILE A 55 1.39 10.42 -1.80
N LYS A 56 2.03 11.11 -0.85
CA LYS A 56 2.85 12.29 -1.13
C LYS A 56 4.17 11.96 -1.83
N GLU A 57 4.66 10.73 -1.70
CA GLU A 57 5.86 10.27 -2.40
C GLU A 57 5.62 10.08 -3.91
N GLY A 58 4.36 9.92 -4.33
CA GLY A 58 3.99 9.78 -5.74
C GLY A 58 4.66 8.59 -6.41
N ASP A 59 5.12 8.79 -7.65
CA ASP A 59 5.69 7.73 -8.49
C ASP A 59 6.97 7.14 -7.89
N ALA A 60 7.81 7.96 -7.26
CA ALA A 60 9.03 7.49 -6.60
C ALA A 60 8.72 6.50 -5.46
N GLY A 61 7.66 6.76 -4.69
CA GLY A 61 7.18 5.85 -3.65
C GLY A 61 6.66 4.53 -4.23
N LEU A 62 5.94 4.59 -5.37
CA LEU A 62 5.44 3.39 -6.06
C LEU A 62 6.57 2.51 -6.58
N GLU A 63 7.59 3.10 -7.19
CA GLU A 63 8.78 2.38 -7.67
C GLU A 63 9.52 1.67 -6.53
N GLU A 64 9.73 2.36 -5.40
CA GLU A 64 10.39 1.76 -4.24
C GLU A 64 9.54 0.67 -3.58
N ALA A 65 8.21 0.83 -3.56
CA ALA A 65 7.28 -0.19 -3.09
C ALA A 65 7.30 -1.45 -3.99
N GLU A 66 7.37 -1.28 -5.31
CA GLU A 66 7.49 -2.40 -6.25
C GLU A 66 8.81 -3.17 -6.05
N LYS A 67 9.93 -2.45 -5.90
CA LYS A 67 11.23 -3.06 -5.57
C LYS A 67 11.15 -3.86 -4.25
N ALA A 68 10.48 -3.32 -3.24
CA ALA A 68 10.29 -4.00 -1.95
C ALA A 68 9.46 -5.29 -2.09
N VAL A 69 8.37 -5.26 -2.85
CA VAL A 69 7.56 -6.46 -3.14
C VAL A 69 8.37 -7.51 -3.90
N ASN A 70 9.11 -7.09 -4.93
CA ASN A 70 9.95 -8.01 -5.71
C ASN A 70 11.06 -8.63 -4.86
N TYR A 71 11.63 -7.88 -3.91
CA TYR A 71 12.58 -8.41 -2.95
C TYR A 71 11.96 -9.50 -2.05
N VAL A 72 10.76 -9.28 -1.51
CA VAL A 72 10.06 -10.29 -0.70
C VAL A 72 9.76 -11.55 -1.51
N LYS A 73 9.41 -11.41 -2.80
CA LYS A 73 9.18 -12.54 -3.72
C LYS A 73 10.42 -13.42 -3.94
N THR A 74 11.62 -12.96 -3.60
CA THR A 74 12.83 -13.81 -3.62
C THR A 74 12.90 -14.81 -2.46
N GLY A 75 11.96 -14.77 -1.52
CA GLY A 75 11.85 -15.70 -0.39
C GLY A 75 12.14 -15.07 0.98
N VAL A 76 12.33 -13.76 1.05
CA VAL A 76 12.62 -13.05 2.31
C VAL A 76 11.35 -12.89 3.13
N THR A 77 11.37 -13.39 4.36
CA THR A 77 10.17 -13.43 5.23
C THR A 77 10.27 -12.52 6.46
N ARG A 78 11.46 -11.98 6.76
CA ARG A 78 11.75 -11.20 7.97
C ARG A 78 12.48 -9.91 7.66
N GLY A 79 12.13 -8.85 8.38
CA GLY A 79 12.80 -7.56 8.36
C GLY A 79 14.08 -7.53 9.21
N PRO A 80 14.82 -6.41 9.18
CA PRO A 80 16.12 -6.29 9.85
C PRO A 80 16.09 -6.52 11.37
N ARG A 81 14.96 -6.32 12.04
CA ARG A 81 14.77 -6.60 13.47
C ARG A 81 13.83 -7.79 13.72
N GLY A 82 13.65 -8.64 12.72
CA GLY A 82 12.75 -9.81 12.80
C GLY A 82 11.28 -9.49 12.54
N GLU A 83 10.96 -8.29 12.05
CA GLU A 83 9.59 -7.92 11.69
C GLU A 83 9.02 -8.91 10.67
N LYS A 84 7.75 -9.28 10.82
CA LYS A 84 7.06 -10.12 9.83
C LYS A 84 6.76 -9.30 8.57
N LEU A 85 7.09 -9.84 7.40
CA LEU A 85 6.90 -9.16 6.11
C LEU A 85 5.63 -9.59 5.38
N VAL A 86 5.25 -10.86 5.49
CA VAL A 86 4.14 -11.46 4.74
C VAL A 86 3.08 -11.97 5.71
N TYR A 87 1.83 -11.59 5.48
CA TYR A 87 0.66 -11.99 6.26
C TYR A 87 -0.29 -12.77 5.36
N LYS A 88 -0.67 -13.99 5.77
CA LYS A 88 -1.70 -14.79 5.09
C LYS A 88 -3.08 -14.23 5.37
N PHE A 89 -4.07 -14.66 4.57
CA PHE A 89 -5.45 -14.20 4.63
C PHE A 89 -6.05 -14.15 6.06
N ASP A 90 -5.75 -15.13 6.90
CA ASP A 90 -6.23 -15.25 8.28
C ASP A 90 -5.40 -14.46 9.32
N GLU A 91 -4.32 -13.82 8.90
CA GLU A 91 -3.36 -13.11 9.76
C GLU A 91 -3.49 -11.59 9.66
N TYR A 92 -4.43 -11.08 8.86
CA TYR A 92 -4.68 -9.65 8.75
C TYR A 92 -6.16 -9.28 8.74
N THR A 93 -6.43 -8.02 9.07
CA THR A 93 -7.73 -7.39 8.85
C THR A 93 -7.56 -6.16 7.97
N LEU A 94 -8.25 -6.13 6.82
CA LEU A 94 -8.27 -4.95 5.98
C LEU A 94 -8.99 -3.79 6.67
N ARG A 95 -8.44 -2.60 6.51
CA ARG A 95 -9.02 -1.34 6.99
C ARG A 95 -9.39 -0.49 5.80
N ALA A 96 -10.40 0.37 5.98
CA ALA A 96 -10.74 1.35 4.96
C ALA A 96 -9.48 2.14 4.54
N PRO A 97 -9.17 2.25 3.23
CA PRO A 97 -7.96 2.88 2.71
C PRO A 97 -8.08 4.41 2.73
N LEU A 98 -8.45 4.95 3.89
CA LEU A 98 -8.64 6.37 4.11
C LEU A 98 -7.28 7.00 4.45
N PRO A 99 -6.83 8.01 3.68
CA PRO A 99 -5.58 8.74 3.98
C PRO A 99 -5.67 9.42 5.35
N SER A 100 -6.83 10.00 5.66
CA SER A 100 -7.16 10.62 6.95
C SER A 100 -8.57 10.25 7.41
N LYS A 101 -8.81 10.33 8.73
CA LYS A 101 -10.16 10.23 9.30
C LYS A 101 -10.94 11.56 9.19
N GLY A 102 -10.26 12.70 9.08
CA GLY A 102 -10.86 14.04 8.96
C GLY A 102 -10.76 14.64 7.56
N ASN A 103 -11.69 15.57 7.25
CA ASN A 103 -11.81 16.40 6.04
C ASN A 103 -11.67 15.63 4.71
N LYS A 104 -12.82 15.24 4.14
CA LYS A 104 -12.91 14.65 2.81
C LYS A 104 -13.91 15.45 2.00
N ILE A 105 -13.53 15.74 0.76
CA ILE A 105 -14.47 16.13 -0.28
C ILE A 105 -14.62 14.89 -1.18
N ALA A 106 -15.80 14.30 -1.17
CA ALA A 106 -16.14 13.23 -2.11
C ALA A 106 -16.92 13.86 -3.27
N MET A 107 -16.42 13.67 -4.49
CA MET A 107 -17.06 14.14 -5.71
C MET A 107 -17.43 12.94 -6.57
N ALA A 108 -18.69 12.88 -7.02
CA ALA A 108 -19.14 11.90 -7.99
C ALA A 108 -19.18 12.56 -9.37
N GLY A 109 -18.33 12.11 -10.28
CA GLY A 109 -18.37 12.53 -11.69
C GLY A 109 -19.47 11.79 -12.45
N ALA A 110 -20.07 12.46 -13.45
CA ALA A 110 -20.99 11.85 -14.42
C ALA A 110 -20.24 11.44 -15.70
N ASN A 111 -19.07 10.83 -15.55
CA ASN A 111 -18.13 10.50 -16.63
C ASN A 111 -18.41 9.15 -17.32
N PHE A 112 -19.60 8.59 -17.11
CA PHE A 112 -20.10 7.38 -17.78
C PHE A 112 -21.25 7.76 -18.71
N TYR A 113 -20.94 8.07 -19.97
CA TYR A 113 -21.89 8.60 -20.94
C TYR A 113 -23.17 7.77 -21.04
N ASP A 114 -23.05 6.46 -21.31
CA ASP A 114 -24.20 5.56 -21.46
C ASP A 114 -25.06 5.52 -20.19
N HIS A 115 -24.43 5.44 -19.02
CA HIS A 115 -25.15 5.45 -17.74
C HIS A 115 -25.90 6.76 -17.50
N SER A 116 -25.28 7.90 -17.84
CA SER A 116 -25.93 9.21 -17.71
C SER A 116 -27.11 9.40 -18.65
N ILE A 117 -27.03 8.87 -19.88
CA ILE A 117 -28.13 8.91 -20.86
C ILE A 117 -29.28 8.01 -20.44
N ASP A 118 -29.01 6.80 -19.96
CA ASP A 118 -30.07 5.90 -19.51
C ASP A 118 -30.78 6.43 -18.27
N ALA A 119 -30.05 7.01 -17.32
CA ALA A 119 -30.64 7.73 -16.20
C ALA A 119 -31.54 8.89 -16.66
N TYR A 120 -31.11 9.62 -17.70
CA TYR A 120 -31.92 10.71 -18.27
C TYR A 120 -33.20 10.22 -18.93
N LYS A 121 -33.15 9.11 -19.67
CA LYS A 121 -34.33 8.50 -20.31
C LYS A 121 -35.35 8.00 -19.29
N MET A 122 -34.90 7.53 -18.13
CA MET A 122 -35.80 7.06 -17.04
C MET A 122 -36.54 8.20 -16.33
N LEU A 123 -36.05 9.44 -16.44
CA LEU A 123 -36.61 10.62 -15.78
C LEU A 123 -37.60 11.41 -16.66
N ARG A 124 -37.78 10.98 -17.91
CA ARG A 124 -38.75 11.55 -18.87
C ARG A 124 -39.85 10.53 -19.18
#